data_AF-A0A8T1UXP8-F1
#
_entry.id   AF-A0A8T1UXP8-F1
#
_cell.length_a   1.000
_cell.length_b   1.000
_cell.length_c   1.000
_cell.angle_alpha   90.00
_cell.angle_beta   90.00
_cell.angle_gamma   90.00
#
_symmetry.space_group_name_H-M   'P 1'
#
loop_
_entity.id
_entity.type
_entity.pdbx_description
1 polymer ?
#
loop_
_entity_poly.entity_id
_entity_poly.type
_entity_poly.pdbx_seq_one_letter_code
_entity_poly.pdbx_strand_id
1 'polypeptide(L)'
;MAIAFSSSPYVIVQKYNTGKACADAELSGITTYLADGKCHKTDTATSYRVTRSADNSASIKTYTDAVCTNGGVVTTVSTADGTSNACVLDAKVYGACTTPLYLTSTVNYDTTANTCSERYDDKADIFSLGIVLSELNTHAMPFAHDKSRDGSGDVYRIQPSCNSWLVGSYEQIFHKADSKR
;
A
#
# COMPACT_ATOMS: atom_id res chain seq x y z
N MET A 1 19.31 -24.05 6.24
CA MET A 1 18.94 -23.06 7.28
C MET A 1 17.43 -22.95 7.23
N ALA A 2 16.74 -23.45 8.26
CA ALA A 2 15.28 -23.49 8.29
C ALA A 2 14.72 -22.07 8.35
N ILE A 3 13.85 -21.72 7.41
CA ILE A 3 13.17 -20.44 7.38
C ILE A 3 12.09 -20.51 8.47
N ALA A 4 12.39 -20.00 9.67
CA ALA A 4 11.47 -20.02 10.81
C ALA A 4 10.14 -19.27 10.54
N PHE A 5 10.11 -18.47 9.45
CA PHE A 5 8.97 -17.68 9.01
C PHE A 5 8.56 -18.17 7.62
N SER A 6 7.75 -19.23 7.57
CA SER A 6 7.17 -19.77 6.33
C SER A 6 6.69 -18.64 5.41
N SER A 7 7.45 -18.36 4.34
CA SER A 7 7.27 -17.29 3.34
C SER A 7 6.90 -15.88 3.86
N SER A 8 7.04 -15.63 5.16
CA SER A 8 6.48 -14.44 5.80
C SER A 8 7.57 -13.37 5.93
N PRO A 9 7.33 -12.13 5.49
CA PRO A 9 8.31 -11.06 5.55
C PRO A 9 8.66 -10.72 7.00
N TYR A 10 9.95 -10.53 7.27
CA TYR A 10 10.45 -10.20 8.61
C TYR A 10 11.65 -9.25 8.55
N VAL A 11 11.86 -8.52 9.64
CA VAL A 11 13.01 -7.64 9.87
C VAL A 11 13.63 -7.98 11.23
N ILE A 12 14.94 -8.16 11.27
CA ILE A 12 15.73 -8.42 12.47
C ILE A 12 16.57 -7.17 12.75
N VAL A 13 16.52 -6.72 13.99
CA VAL A 13 17.34 -5.62 14.52
C VAL A 13 18.28 -6.21 15.58
N GLN A 14 19.57 -6.14 15.31
CA GLN A 14 20.62 -6.39 16.30
C GLN A 14 21.06 -5.06 16.90
N LYS A 15 20.93 -4.92 18.22
CA LYS A 15 21.40 -3.75 18.97
C LYS A 15 22.67 -4.10 19.70
N TYR A 16 23.61 -3.17 19.69
CA TYR A 16 24.88 -3.26 20.37
C TYR A 16 24.95 -2.19 21.47
N ASN A 17 25.86 -2.38 22.42
CA ASN A 17 26.11 -1.37 23.45
C ASN A 17 26.52 -0.04 22.81
N THR A 18 26.09 1.07 23.40
CA THR A 18 26.29 2.41 22.84
C THR A 18 27.77 2.74 22.66
N GLY A 19 28.13 3.28 21.50
CA GLY A 19 29.48 3.68 21.11
C GLY A 19 30.38 2.51 20.72
N LYS A 20 29.84 1.32 20.44
CA LYS A 20 30.62 0.11 20.15
C LYS A 20 30.66 -0.28 18.68
N ALA A 21 30.06 0.51 17.81
CA ALA A 21 30.10 0.37 16.35
C ALA A 21 29.83 -1.07 15.88
N CYS A 22 28.85 -1.73 16.52
CA CYS A 22 28.46 -3.09 16.21
C CYS A 22 29.57 -4.15 16.36
N ALA A 23 30.48 -3.98 17.31
CA ALA A 23 31.45 -5.00 17.69
C ALA A 23 30.74 -6.27 18.19
N ASP A 24 31.12 -7.44 17.67
CA ASP A 24 30.41 -8.71 17.92
C ASP A 24 30.32 -9.08 19.42
N ALA A 25 31.33 -8.71 20.21
CA ALA A 25 31.36 -8.93 21.65
C ALA A 25 30.42 -8.00 22.45
N GLU A 26 29.86 -6.98 21.81
CA GLU A 26 29.08 -5.91 22.44
C GLU A 26 27.59 -6.00 22.09
N LEU A 27 27.14 -7.17 21.63
CA LEU A 27 25.74 -7.42 21.30
C LEU A 27 24.86 -7.34 22.56
N SER A 28 23.94 -6.38 22.56
CA SER A 28 23.04 -6.10 23.69
C SER A 28 21.68 -6.78 23.52
N GLY A 29 21.22 -6.97 22.27
CA GLY A 29 19.97 -7.67 22.01
C GLY A 29 19.68 -7.92 20.54
N ILE A 30 18.79 -8.87 20.29
CA ILE A 30 18.25 -9.18 18.95
C ILE A 30 16.73 -9.13 19.04
N THR A 31 16.10 -8.36 18.17
CA THR A 31 14.64 -8.28 18.06
C THR A 31 14.22 -8.62 16.65
N THR A 32 13.23 -9.50 16.50
CA THR A 32 12.66 -9.88 15.20
C THR A 32 11.23 -9.38 15.12
N TYR A 33 10.91 -8.68 14.03
CA TYR A 33 9.59 -8.14 13.73
C TYR A 33 8.97 -8.83 12.53
N LEU A 34 7.67 -9.14 12.60
CA LEU A 34 6.91 -9.51 11.41
C LEU A 34 6.66 -8.26 10.57
N ALA A 35 7.04 -8.32 9.30
CA ALA A 35 6.96 -7.20 8.37
C ALA A 35 5.77 -7.37 7.41
N ASP A 36 4.58 -7.61 7.93
CA ASP A 36 3.35 -7.82 7.16
C ASP A 36 2.51 -6.52 7.00
N GLY A 37 3.02 -5.39 7.49
CA GLY A 37 2.31 -4.10 7.50
C GLY A 37 1.15 -4.02 8.50
N LYS A 38 0.86 -5.10 9.24
CA LYS A 38 -0.22 -5.15 10.24
C LYS A 38 0.26 -4.66 11.60
N CYS A 39 -0.69 -4.32 12.46
CA CYS A 39 -0.42 -3.93 13.84
C CYS A 39 -0.18 -5.18 14.69
N HIS A 40 0.96 -5.23 15.36
CA HIS A 40 1.33 -6.29 16.29
C HIS A 40 1.52 -5.69 17.68
N LYS A 41 0.83 -6.24 18.68
CA LYS A 41 1.03 -5.86 20.07
C LYS A 41 2.36 -6.41 20.57
N THR A 42 3.15 -5.58 21.22
CA THR A 42 4.33 -6.01 21.99
C THR A 42 3.99 -6.26 23.44
N ASP A 43 3.04 -5.50 23.98
CA ASP A 43 2.51 -5.66 25.33
C ASP A 43 1.09 -5.07 25.43
N THR A 44 0.55 -4.90 26.64
CA THR A 44 -0.76 -4.30 26.90
C THR A 44 -0.86 -2.83 26.51
N ALA A 45 0.28 -2.13 26.41
CA ALA A 45 0.34 -0.69 26.16
C ALA A 45 1.19 -0.30 24.94
N THR A 46 1.82 -1.24 24.24
CA THR A 46 2.70 -0.92 23.10
C THR A 46 2.46 -1.84 21.93
N SER A 47 2.72 -1.33 20.72
CA SER A 47 2.58 -2.08 19.48
C SER A 47 3.56 -1.61 18.43
N TYR A 48 3.65 -2.35 17.33
CA TYR A 48 4.47 -2.00 16.17
C TYR A 48 3.77 -2.33 14.84
N ARG A 49 4.24 -1.67 13.78
CA ARG A 49 4.01 -2.05 12.38
C ARG A 49 5.35 -2.04 11.67
N VAL A 50 5.65 -3.08 10.90
CA VAL A 50 6.85 -3.12 10.07
C VAL A 50 6.49 -3.40 8.63
N THR A 51 7.17 -2.72 7.71
CA THR A 51 7.16 -3.03 6.29
C THR A 51 8.59 -3.22 5.78
N ARG A 52 8.75 -4.10 4.80
CA ARG A 52 9.99 -4.35 4.08
C ARG A 52 9.71 -4.34 2.59
N SER A 53 10.50 -3.60 1.85
CA SER A 53 10.38 -3.45 0.40
C SER A 53 11.30 -4.44 -0.33
N ALA A 54 11.05 -4.63 -1.62
CA ALA A 54 11.85 -5.49 -2.49
C ALA A 54 13.28 -4.93 -2.74
N ASP A 55 13.47 -3.62 -2.55
CA ASP A 55 14.77 -2.94 -2.62
C ASP A 55 15.62 -3.09 -1.34
N ASN A 56 15.20 -3.97 -0.42
CA ASN A 56 15.78 -4.20 0.90
C ASN A 56 15.64 -3.04 1.90
N SER A 57 14.95 -1.94 1.55
CA SER A 57 14.57 -0.93 2.54
C SER A 57 13.47 -1.46 3.47
N ALA A 58 13.37 -0.87 4.65
CA ALA A 58 12.34 -1.22 5.63
C ALA A 58 11.92 -0.02 6.47
N SER A 59 10.71 -0.09 7.01
CA SER A 59 10.23 0.87 8.01
C SER A 59 9.73 0.11 9.24
N ILE A 60 10.23 0.49 10.41
CA ILE A 60 9.80 -0.03 11.69
C ILE A 60 9.13 1.11 12.43
N LYS A 61 7.82 1.00 12.66
CA LYS A 61 7.06 2.00 13.39
C LYS A 61 6.60 1.42 14.71
N THR A 62 7.09 1.99 15.82
CA THR A 62 6.69 1.61 17.18
C THR A 62 5.72 2.62 17.74
N TYR A 63 4.78 2.16 18.56
CA TYR A 63 3.69 2.97 19.11
C TYR A 63 3.64 2.85 20.63
N THR A 64 3.12 3.89 21.27
CA THR A 64 2.93 3.97 22.73
C THR A 64 1.53 3.53 23.16
N ASP A 65 0.78 2.89 22.27
CA ASP A 65 -0.50 2.25 22.52
C ASP A 65 -0.49 0.84 21.91
N ALA A 66 -1.50 0.03 22.23
CA ALA A 66 -1.58 -1.35 21.76
C ALA A 66 -2.35 -1.53 20.43
N VAL A 67 -2.80 -0.45 19.79
CA VAL A 67 -3.65 -0.47 18.59
C VAL A 67 -3.04 0.31 17.42
N CYS A 68 -1.77 0.68 17.50
CA CYS A 68 -1.02 1.39 16.47
C CYS A 68 -1.65 2.71 16.03
N THR A 69 -2.12 3.53 16.97
CA THR A 69 -2.82 4.80 16.64
C THR A 69 -2.05 6.05 17.09
N ASN A 70 -1.37 6.00 18.23
CA ASN A 70 -0.75 7.13 18.91
C ASN A 70 0.77 6.98 19.09
N GLY A 71 1.47 8.11 19.19
CA GLY A 71 2.88 8.15 19.61
C GLY A 71 3.86 7.38 18.70
N GLY A 72 3.55 7.29 17.40
CA GLY A 72 4.30 6.47 16.46
C GLY A 72 5.69 7.02 16.13
N VAL A 73 6.77 6.33 16.52
CA VAL A 73 8.16 6.63 16.12
C VAL A 73 8.56 5.74 14.96
N VAL A 74 9.09 6.32 13.88
CA VAL A 74 9.53 5.59 12.68
C VAL A 74 11.05 5.48 12.66
N THR A 75 11.55 4.25 12.58
CA THR A 75 12.92 3.93 12.22
C THR A 75 12.95 3.45 10.78
N THR A 76 13.67 4.16 9.92
CA THR A 76 13.85 3.82 8.51
C THR A 76 15.17 3.09 8.31
N VAL A 77 15.12 2.05 7.49
CA VAL A 77 16.31 1.32 7.01
C VAL A 77 16.46 1.68 5.54
N SER A 78 17.59 2.29 5.17
CA SER A 78 17.86 2.61 3.77
C SER A 78 18.12 1.33 2.97
N THR A 79 18.05 1.42 1.64
CA THR A 79 18.40 0.32 0.75
C THR A 79 19.86 -0.11 0.92
N ALA A 80 20.76 0.86 1.13
CA ALA A 80 22.18 0.60 1.37
C ALA A 80 22.38 -0.17 2.68
N ASP A 81 21.75 0.27 3.76
CA ASP A 81 21.86 -0.37 5.07
C ASP A 81 21.26 -1.76 5.07
N GLY A 82 20.08 -1.93 4.46
CA GLY A 82 19.39 -3.22 4.37
C GLY A 82 20.04 -4.22 3.42
N THR A 83 20.88 -3.76 2.48
CA THR A 83 21.63 -4.63 1.56
C THR A 83 22.99 -5.02 2.14
N SER A 84 23.70 -4.08 2.75
CA SER A 84 25.05 -4.31 3.30
C SER A 84 25.05 -4.70 4.78
N ASN A 85 23.88 -4.71 5.43
CA ASN A 85 23.71 -4.86 6.87
C ASN A 85 24.62 -3.87 7.64
N ALA A 86 24.65 -2.62 7.16
CA ALA A 86 25.54 -1.59 7.70
C ALA A 86 25.27 -1.37 9.19
N CYS A 87 26.34 -1.05 9.92
CA CYS A 87 26.22 -0.63 11.30
C CYS A 87 25.89 0.87 11.34
N VAL A 88 24.70 1.20 11.84
CA VAL A 88 24.25 2.59 12.00
C VAL A 88 23.78 2.78 13.43
N LEU A 89 24.40 3.71 14.16
CA LEU A 89 24.07 4.03 15.56
C LEU A 89 24.04 2.78 16.47
N ASP A 90 25.06 1.94 16.37
CA ASP A 90 25.18 0.68 17.13
C ASP A 90 24.04 -0.32 16.86
N ALA A 91 23.42 -0.26 15.68
CA ALA A 91 22.44 -1.23 15.25
C ALA A 91 22.74 -1.78 13.84
N LYS A 92 22.47 -3.07 13.64
CA LYS A 92 22.40 -3.70 12.32
C LYS A 92 20.97 -4.13 12.06
N VAL A 93 20.47 -3.85 10.86
CA VAL A 93 19.11 -4.22 10.48
C VAL A 93 19.15 -4.99 9.17
N TYR A 94 18.49 -6.15 9.15
CA TYR A 94 18.40 -7.02 7.98
C TYR A 94 17.07 -7.77 7.98
N GLY A 95 16.71 -8.41 6.87
CA GLY A 95 15.42 -9.09 6.77
C GLY A 95 15.29 -9.87 5.48
N ALA A 96 14.15 -10.53 5.31
CA ALA A 96 13.85 -11.31 4.11
C ALA A 96 12.38 -11.15 3.70
N CYS A 97 12.11 -11.47 2.42
CA CYS A 97 10.82 -11.32 1.74
C CYS A 97 10.30 -9.87 1.71
N THR A 98 9.21 -9.64 0.98
CA THR A 98 8.61 -8.32 0.77
C THR A 98 7.23 -8.27 1.41
N THR A 99 6.90 -7.19 2.08
CA THR A 99 5.56 -6.96 2.60
C THR A 99 4.57 -6.87 1.43
N PRO A 100 3.53 -7.71 1.39
CA PRO A 100 2.49 -7.57 0.39
C PRO A 100 1.77 -6.23 0.58
N LEU A 101 1.65 -5.44 -0.49
CA LEU A 101 0.85 -4.23 -0.49
C LEU A 101 -0.60 -4.60 -0.79
N TYR A 102 -1.48 -4.46 0.19
CA TYR A 102 -2.93 -4.58 0.00
C TYR A 102 -3.54 -3.19 -0.06
N LEU A 103 -4.01 -2.80 -1.24
CA LEU A 103 -4.72 -1.55 -1.42
C LEU A 103 -6.17 -1.72 -0.93
N THR A 104 -6.55 -1.00 0.12
CA THR A 104 -7.93 -1.02 0.66
C THR A 104 -8.56 0.35 0.43
N SER A 105 -9.70 0.38 -0.25
CA SER A 105 -10.53 1.58 -0.40
C SER A 105 -11.84 1.38 0.36
N THR A 106 -12.28 2.41 1.11
CA THR A 106 -13.54 2.42 1.85
C THR A 106 -14.42 3.54 1.31
N VAL A 107 -15.59 3.20 0.80
CA VAL A 107 -16.62 4.16 0.36
C VAL A 107 -17.60 4.40 1.52
N ASN A 108 -17.83 5.65 1.88
CA ASN A 108 -18.81 6.04 2.90
C ASN A 108 -19.95 6.78 2.22
N TYR A 109 -21.18 6.25 2.33
CA TYR A 109 -22.37 6.90 1.77
C TYR A 109 -23.04 7.78 2.82
N ASP A 110 -23.22 9.06 2.52
CA ASP A 110 -24.03 9.97 3.33
C ASP A 110 -25.52 9.70 3.02
N THR A 111 -26.22 9.07 3.96
CA THR A 111 -27.65 8.75 3.84
C THR A 111 -28.54 9.84 4.46
N THR A 112 -27.95 10.91 5.01
CA THR A 112 -28.66 11.93 5.78
C THR A 112 -29.22 13.07 4.94
N ALA A 113 -28.87 13.13 3.66
CA ALA A 113 -29.44 14.09 2.72
C ALA A 113 -30.05 13.35 1.52
N ASN A 114 -31.38 13.29 1.45
CA ASN A 114 -32.15 12.99 0.23
C ASN A 114 -31.99 14.12 -0.83
N THR A 115 -30.76 14.58 -1.08
CA THR A 115 -30.45 15.66 -2.01
C THR A 115 -29.29 15.31 -2.94
N CYS A 116 -29.04 14.02 -3.20
CA CYS A 116 -28.20 13.67 -4.33
C CYS A 116 -29.00 13.94 -5.60
N SER A 117 -28.67 15.04 -6.29
CA SER A 117 -29.29 15.39 -7.57
C SER A 117 -29.12 14.23 -8.55
N GLU A 118 -30.11 14.01 -9.42
CA GLU A 118 -30.30 12.89 -10.36
C GLU A 118 -29.17 12.64 -11.39
N ARG A 119 -27.95 13.15 -11.17
CA ARG A 119 -26.82 13.11 -12.11
C ARG A 119 -25.52 12.48 -11.58
N TYR A 120 -25.44 12.15 -10.30
CA TYR A 120 -24.36 11.32 -9.75
C TYR A 120 -25.01 10.24 -8.89
N ASP A 121 -24.96 9.01 -9.36
CA ASP A 121 -25.47 7.83 -8.65
C ASP A 121 -24.34 7.14 -7.88
N ASP A 122 -24.72 6.23 -6.97
CA ASP A 122 -23.80 5.34 -6.26
C ASP A 122 -22.88 4.54 -7.20
N LYS A 123 -23.31 4.34 -8.45
CA LYS A 123 -22.55 3.67 -9.51
C LYS A 123 -21.41 4.55 -10.04
N ALA A 124 -21.60 5.87 -10.12
CA ALA A 124 -20.56 6.81 -10.53
C ALA A 124 -19.38 6.82 -9.55
N ASP A 125 -19.63 6.73 -8.25
CA ASP A 125 -18.57 6.67 -7.23
C ASP A 125 -17.75 5.37 -7.31
N ILE A 126 -18.44 4.23 -7.48
CA ILE A 126 -17.78 2.94 -7.66
C ILE A 126 -16.95 2.90 -8.95
N PHE A 127 -17.45 3.47 -10.04
CA PHE A 127 -16.71 3.57 -11.30
C PHE A 127 -15.48 4.46 -11.16
N SER A 128 -15.64 5.66 -10.59
CA SER A 128 -14.56 6.62 -10.38
C SER A 128 -13.45 6.03 -9.51
N LEU A 129 -13.82 5.27 -8.47
CA LEU A 129 -12.87 4.53 -7.65
C LEU A 129 -12.14 3.45 -8.45
N GLY A 130 -12.84 2.70 -9.31
CA GLY A 130 -12.24 1.68 -10.17
C GLY A 130 -11.19 2.24 -11.13
N ILE A 131 -11.41 3.43 -11.68
CA ILE A 131 -10.43 4.14 -12.51
C ILE A 131 -9.17 4.49 -11.71
N VAL A 132 -9.33 5.05 -10.51
CA VAL A 132 -8.21 5.41 -9.63
C VAL A 132 -7.39 4.18 -9.22
N LEU A 133 -8.05 3.07 -8.86
CA LEU A 133 -7.36 1.82 -8.53
C LEU A 133 -6.61 1.23 -9.74
N SER A 134 -7.18 1.35 -10.93
CA SER A 134 -6.54 0.88 -12.18
C SER A 134 -5.31 1.70 -12.54
N GLU A 135 -5.39 3.03 -12.39
CA GLU A 135 -4.26 3.93 -12.58
C GLU A 135 -3.13 3.61 -11.60
N LEU A 136 -3.46 3.45 -10.31
CA LEU A 136 -2.47 3.14 -9.28
C LEU A 136 -1.80 1.78 -9.47
N ASN A 137 -2.53 0.77 -9.94
CA ASN A 137 -1.97 -0.55 -10.21
C ASN A 137 -1.10 -0.60 -11.47
N THR A 138 -1.41 0.19 -12.49
CA THR A 138 -0.72 0.14 -13.79
C THR A 138 0.32 1.26 -13.98
N HIS A 139 0.31 2.27 -13.10
CA HIS A 139 1.04 3.54 -13.27
C HIS A 139 0.79 4.20 -14.65
N ALA A 140 -0.38 3.95 -15.23
CA ALA A 140 -0.78 4.48 -16.52
C ALA A 140 -2.23 4.96 -16.43
N MET A 141 -2.52 6.12 -17.05
CA MET A 141 -3.91 6.58 -17.11
C MET A 141 -4.76 5.56 -17.88
N PRO A 142 -5.90 5.10 -17.31
CA PRO A 142 -6.85 4.26 -18.01
C PRO A 142 -7.29 4.93 -19.31
N PHE A 143 -7.41 4.16 -20.39
CA PHE A 143 -7.80 4.63 -21.73
C PHE A 143 -6.83 5.59 -22.44
N ALA A 144 -5.60 5.80 -21.92
CA ALA A 144 -4.60 6.63 -22.61
C ALA A 144 -4.23 6.13 -24.02
N HIS A 145 -4.52 4.86 -24.33
CA HIS A 145 -4.26 4.23 -25.62
C HIS A 145 -5.49 4.20 -26.55
N ASP A 146 -6.68 4.58 -26.07
CA ASP A 146 -7.87 4.67 -26.89
C ASP A 146 -7.86 6.01 -27.64
N LYS A 147 -7.44 5.96 -28.90
CA LYS A 147 -7.66 7.08 -29.82
C LYS A 147 -9.16 7.20 -30.05
N SER A 148 -9.68 8.39 -29.78
CA SER A 148 -11.03 8.76 -30.18
C SER A 148 -11.25 8.39 -31.65
N ARG A 149 -12.35 7.71 -31.95
CA ARG A 149 -12.71 7.34 -33.33
C ARG A 149 -13.15 8.53 -34.17
N ASP A 150 -13.12 9.73 -33.59
CA ASP A 150 -13.36 10.97 -34.28
C ASP A 150 -12.09 11.80 -34.26
N GLY A 151 -11.56 12.13 -35.43
CA GLY A 151 -10.27 12.79 -35.63
C GLY A 151 -10.22 14.26 -35.19
N SER A 152 -10.99 14.66 -34.17
CA SER A 152 -10.87 15.95 -33.52
C SER A 152 -9.85 15.82 -32.39
N GLY A 153 -8.75 16.59 -32.47
CA GLY A 153 -7.66 16.63 -31.50
C GLY A 153 -8.05 17.26 -30.16
N ASP A 154 -9.21 16.92 -29.62
CA ASP A 154 -9.65 17.34 -28.31
C ASP A 154 -9.02 16.41 -27.27
N VAL A 155 -8.01 16.95 -26.58
CA VAL A 155 -7.48 16.44 -25.31
C VAL A 155 -8.66 15.94 -24.47
N TYR A 156 -8.56 14.72 -23.94
CA TYR A 156 -9.53 14.14 -22.99
C TYR A 156 -9.66 15.05 -21.74
N ARG A 157 -10.37 16.16 -21.89
CA ARG A 157 -11.16 16.73 -20.83
C ARG A 157 -12.36 15.80 -20.76
N ILE A 158 -12.42 14.98 -19.72
CA ILE A 158 -13.72 14.52 -19.23
C ILE A 158 -14.40 15.79 -18.70
N GLN A 159 -14.92 16.61 -19.61
CA GLN A 159 -15.93 17.59 -19.29
C GLN A 159 -17.23 16.81 -19.27
N PRO A 160 -17.91 16.71 -18.12
CA PRO A 160 -19.25 16.16 -18.08
C PRO A 160 -20.19 17.19 -18.75
N SER A 161 -20.25 17.20 -20.09
CA SER A 161 -21.27 17.94 -20.81
C SER A 161 -22.50 17.06 -20.92
N CYS A 162 -23.55 17.48 -20.21
CA CYS A 162 -24.74 16.68 -20.00
C CYS A 162 -25.73 16.80 -21.18
N ASN A 163 -25.43 16.11 -22.27
CA ASN A 163 -26.34 15.99 -23.41
C ASN A 163 -26.21 14.62 -24.11
N SER A 164 -27.01 13.70 -23.57
CA SER A 164 -27.89 12.80 -24.35
C SER A 164 -27.30 11.76 -25.30
N TRP A 165 -26.18 11.08 -25.01
CA TRP A 165 -25.83 9.86 -25.77
C TRP A 165 -24.99 8.84 -24.97
N LEU A 166 -25.47 8.34 -23.83
CA LEU A 166 -24.76 7.25 -23.12
C LEU A 166 -25.64 6.12 -22.56
N VAL A 167 -26.93 6.08 -22.88
CA VAL A 167 -27.77 4.90 -22.56
C VAL A 167 -27.75 3.86 -23.70
N GLY A 168 -27.31 4.23 -24.91
CA GLY A 168 -27.38 3.37 -26.10
C GLY A 168 -26.18 2.44 -26.36
N SER A 169 -25.09 2.51 -25.58
CA SER A 169 -23.87 1.72 -25.86
C SER A 169 -23.49 0.71 -24.77
N TYR A 170 -24.19 0.70 -23.63
CA TYR A 170 -23.85 -0.17 -22.50
C TYR A 170 -24.42 -1.59 -22.58
N GLU A 171 -25.45 -1.86 -23.40
CA GLU A 171 -25.92 -3.24 -23.63
C GLU A 171 -24.97 -4.10 -24.48
N GLN A 172 -24.01 -3.50 -25.21
CA GLN A 172 -23.14 -4.24 -26.14
C GLN A 172 -21.85 -4.75 -25.50
N ILE A 173 -21.49 -4.31 -24.30
CA ILE A 173 -20.23 -4.70 -23.65
C ILE A 173 -20.43 -5.88 -22.69
N PHE A 174 -21.54 -5.95 -21.97
CA PHE A 174 -21.80 -7.07 -21.05
C PHE A 174 -22.30 -8.34 -21.74
N HIS A 175 -22.94 -8.26 -22.91
CA HIS A 175 -23.41 -9.46 -23.61
C HIS A 175 -22.32 -10.30 -24.28
N LYS A 176 -21.08 -9.79 -24.39
CA LYS A 176 -20.00 -10.51 -25.07
C LYS A 176 -19.11 -11.36 -24.15
N ALA A 177 -19.35 -11.31 -22.83
CA ALA A 177 -18.60 -12.10 -21.85
C ALA A 177 -19.23 -13.48 -21.57
N ASP A 178 -20.52 -13.69 -21.83
CA ASP A 178 -21.24 -14.96 -21.57
C ASP A 178 -21.48 -15.84 -22.83
N SER A 179 -20.67 -15.65 -23.89
CA SER A 179 -20.72 -16.54 -25.07
C SER A 179 -19.33 -17.01 -25.48
N LYS A 180 -18.63 -17.63 -24.53
CA LYS A 180 -17.62 -18.66 -24.81
C LYS A 180 -17.64 -19.75 -23.72
N ARG A 181 -18.70 -20.54 -23.72
CA ARG A 181 -18.60 -22.00 -23.61
C ARG A 181 -19.82 -22.66 -24.24
#